data_AF-A0A261D991-F1
#
_entry.id   AF-A0A261D991-F1
#
_cell.length_a   1.000
_cell.length_b   1.000
_cell.length_c   1.000
_cell.angle_alpha   90.00
_cell.angle_beta   90.00
_cell.angle_gamma   90.00
#
_symmetry.space_group_name_H-M   'P 1'
#
loop_
_entity.id
_entity.type
_entity.pdbx_description
1 polymer ?
#
loop_
_entity_poly.entity_id
_entity_poly.type
_entity_poly.pdbx_seq_one_letter_code
_entity_poly.pdbx_strand_id
1 'polypeptide(L)'
;MLNFCLDKGDHHTLPIDPPDTKKALIQNILNTPKSSVNPKDTLQKAAVIIDIMAKVVLPHSSDFLQGAHIIVEDNGSMYDKLKDLGLVKERFSSHHRGNKAESDVSIQAGEIFREFLVGKTKDGKTWFQLEAHSIGGIKNFVKHMVDYITYVLTGKSVGQYGLSEHVDSNPIVLDAKQVNQKTKKQASLTTSNFVKKIEEERHRTKSGLSKNTVER
;
A
#
# COMPACT_ATOMS: atom_id res chain seq x y z
N MET A 1 -48.27 1.34 -18.12
CA MET A 1 -47.26 1.05 -19.16
C MET A 1 -46.47 2.32 -19.43
N LEU A 2 -45.27 2.45 -18.87
CA LEU A 2 -44.36 3.55 -19.14
C LEU A 2 -43.09 2.96 -19.74
N ASN A 3 -42.90 3.19 -21.04
CA ASN A 3 -41.69 2.84 -21.77
C ASN A 3 -40.63 3.91 -21.49
N PHE A 4 -39.53 3.54 -20.84
CA PHE A 4 -38.32 4.36 -20.82
C PHE A 4 -37.43 3.95 -22.00
N CYS A 5 -37.18 4.93 -22.86
CA CYS A 5 -36.23 4.87 -23.95
C CYS A 5 -34.82 4.76 -23.36
N LEU A 6 -34.12 3.64 -23.60
CA LEU A 6 -32.71 3.48 -23.25
C LEU A 6 -31.88 4.07 -24.39
N ASP A 7 -31.37 5.28 -24.17
CA ASP A 7 -30.31 5.86 -24.98
C ASP A 7 -28.99 5.10 -24.70
N LYS A 8 -28.41 4.52 -25.74
CA LYS A 8 -27.14 3.81 -25.68
C LYS A 8 -26.02 4.84 -25.81
N GLY A 9 -25.66 5.45 -24.70
CA GLY A 9 -24.44 6.24 -24.59
C GLY A 9 -23.22 5.33 -24.67
N ASP A 10 -22.43 5.48 -25.73
CA ASP A 10 -21.09 4.92 -25.86
C ASP A 10 -20.22 5.35 -24.68
N HIS A 11 -20.02 4.44 -23.73
CA HIS A 11 -19.02 4.59 -22.68
C HIS A 11 -17.64 4.40 -23.32
N HIS A 12 -17.09 5.49 -23.86
CA HIS A 12 -15.65 5.64 -24.01
C HIS A 12 -15.00 5.54 -22.62
N THR A 13 -14.65 4.32 -22.24
CA THR A 13 -13.68 4.08 -21.17
C THR A 13 -12.34 4.51 -21.72
N LEU A 14 -11.86 5.68 -21.27
CA LEU A 14 -10.47 6.05 -21.48
C LEU A 14 -9.60 4.99 -20.77
N PRO A 15 -8.69 4.31 -21.47
CA PRO A 15 -7.74 3.45 -20.82
C PRO A 15 -6.81 4.34 -20.00
N ILE A 16 -7.05 4.43 -18.69
CA ILE A 16 -6.05 4.93 -17.76
C ILE A 16 -5.09 3.75 -17.56
N ASP A 17 -4.18 3.56 -18.51
CA ASP A 17 -2.99 2.75 -18.25
C ASP A 17 -2.28 3.41 -17.05
N PRO A 18 -2.14 2.73 -15.90
CA PRO A 18 -1.46 3.31 -14.77
C PRO A 18 -0.02 3.61 -15.23
N PRO A 19 0.46 4.85 -15.10
CA PRO A 19 1.81 5.21 -15.51
C PRO A 19 2.78 4.26 -14.83
N ASP A 20 3.74 3.71 -15.60
CA ASP A 20 4.91 2.93 -15.17
C ASP A 20 5.02 2.95 -13.64
N THR A 21 4.38 1.98 -12.95
CA THR A 21 3.99 2.12 -11.53
C THR A 21 5.19 2.40 -10.64
N LYS A 22 6.36 1.94 -11.09
CA LYS A 22 7.69 2.21 -10.53
C LYS A 22 8.13 3.67 -10.63
N LYS A 23 7.94 4.35 -11.77
CA LYS A 23 8.26 5.78 -11.94
C LYS A 23 7.32 6.65 -11.12
N ALA A 24 6.02 6.32 -11.10
CA ALA A 24 5.02 7.03 -10.29
C ALA A 24 5.34 6.91 -8.79
N LEU A 25 5.74 5.72 -8.33
CA LEU A 25 6.18 5.49 -6.95
C LEU A 25 7.43 6.31 -6.61
N ILE A 26 8.46 6.31 -7.48
CA ILE A 26 9.68 7.12 -7.29
C ILE A 26 9.33 8.61 -7.21
N GLN A 27 8.48 9.11 -8.11
CA GLN A 27 8.12 10.53 -8.13
C GLN A 27 7.36 10.95 -6.87
N ASN A 28 6.46 10.10 -6.37
CA ASN A 28 5.73 10.34 -5.13
C ASN A 28 6.65 10.38 -3.90
N ILE A 29 7.68 9.52 -3.86
CA ILE A 29 8.71 9.53 -2.80
C ILE A 29 9.51 10.84 -2.79
N LEU A 30 9.85 11.35 -3.97
CA LEU A 30 10.62 12.59 -4.12
C LEU A 30 9.78 13.82 -3.75
N ASN A 31 8.47 13.78 -4.00
CA ASN A 31 7.55 14.89 -3.75
C ASN A 31 6.98 14.92 -2.32
N THR A 32 7.22 13.89 -1.50
CA THR A 32 6.65 13.82 -0.15
C THR A 32 7.11 15.02 0.71
N PRO A 33 6.20 15.87 1.22
CA PRO A 33 6.55 16.99 2.07
C PRO A 33 7.28 16.53 3.33
N LYS A 34 8.16 17.37 3.85
CA LYS A 34 8.82 17.17 5.16
C LYS A 34 7.78 17.31 6.28
N SER A 35 6.93 16.32 6.49
CA SER A 35 6.15 16.22 7.72
C SER A 35 7.08 15.86 8.89
N SER A 36 6.62 16.08 10.13
CA SER A 36 7.35 15.87 11.40
C SER A 36 7.81 14.43 11.68
N VAL A 37 7.73 13.53 10.69
CA VAL A 37 8.15 12.13 10.77
C VAL A 37 9.62 12.04 10.33
N ASN A 38 10.44 11.32 11.10
CA ASN A 38 11.85 11.10 10.78
C ASN A 38 11.99 10.53 9.35
N PRO A 39 12.61 11.26 8.40
CA PRO A 39 12.70 10.82 7.00
C PRO A 39 13.44 9.50 6.79
N LYS A 40 14.27 9.07 7.76
CA LYS A 40 14.93 7.75 7.73
C LYS A 40 13.94 6.63 8.06
N ASP A 41 13.07 6.84 9.05
CA ASP A 41 12.03 5.88 9.45
C ASP A 41 11.00 5.67 8.34
N THR A 42 10.54 6.77 7.70
CA THR A 42 9.64 6.71 6.54
C THR A 42 10.21 5.89 5.39
N LEU A 43 11.49 6.08 5.06
CA LEU A 43 12.13 5.32 3.99
C LEU A 43 12.33 3.85 4.34
N GLN A 44 12.69 3.55 5.60
CA GLN A 44 12.84 2.18 6.06
C GLN A 44 11.51 1.42 5.97
N LYS A 45 10.40 2.05 6.41
CA LYS A 45 9.05 1.50 6.29
C LYS A 45 8.64 1.28 4.84
N ALA A 46 8.88 2.27 3.96
CA ALA A 46 8.61 2.13 2.54
C ALA A 46 9.42 0.99 1.91
N ALA A 47 10.70 0.84 2.27
CA ALA A 47 11.56 -0.22 1.76
C ALA A 47 11.04 -1.62 2.15
N VAL A 48 10.53 -1.79 3.37
CA VAL A 48 9.90 -3.04 3.81
C VAL A 48 8.64 -3.35 2.99
N ILE A 49 7.76 -2.37 2.79
CA ILE A 49 6.54 -2.57 1.99
C ILE A 49 6.90 -2.93 0.54
N ILE A 50 7.89 -2.25 -0.06
CA ILE A 50 8.36 -2.53 -1.42
C ILE A 50 8.99 -3.92 -1.53
N ASP A 51 9.72 -4.36 -0.50
CA ASP A 51 10.30 -5.70 -0.48
C ASP A 51 9.21 -6.78 -0.43
N ILE A 52 8.16 -6.57 0.36
CA ILE A 52 6.95 -7.42 0.37
C ILE A 52 6.30 -7.40 -1.01
N MET A 53 6.07 -6.23 -1.60
CA MET A 53 5.50 -6.11 -2.94
C MET A 53 6.31 -6.91 -3.97
N ALA A 54 7.63 -6.77 -3.97
CA ALA A 54 8.50 -7.40 -4.95
C ALA A 54 8.56 -8.92 -4.78
N LYS A 55 8.55 -9.42 -3.55
CA LYS A 55 8.70 -10.86 -3.27
C LYS A 55 7.38 -11.60 -3.34
N VAL A 56 6.34 -11.01 -2.77
CA VAL A 56 5.06 -11.66 -2.49
C VAL A 56 4.01 -11.26 -3.52
N VAL A 57 3.93 -9.97 -3.85
CA VAL A 57 2.74 -9.38 -4.49
C VAL A 57 2.93 -9.07 -5.97
N LEU A 58 4.13 -9.29 -6.55
CA LEU A 58 4.46 -8.78 -7.88
C LEU A 58 3.44 -9.12 -8.99
N PRO A 59 2.85 -10.34 -9.05
CA PRO A 59 1.81 -10.65 -10.04
C PRO A 59 0.50 -9.87 -9.84
N HIS A 60 0.27 -9.36 -8.63
CA HIS A 60 -0.93 -8.67 -8.16
C HIS A 60 -0.62 -7.25 -7.67
N SER A 61 0.47 -6.64 -8.14
CA SER A 61 0.92 -5.36 -7.61
C SER A 61 -0.09 -4.23 -7.86
N SER A 62 -0.82 -4.31 -8.98
CA SER A 62 -1.90 -3.36 -9.29
C SER A 62 -3.04 -3.49 -8.28
N ASP A 63 -3.55 -4.71 -8.07
CA ASP A 63 -4.64 -4.98 -7.13
C ASP A 63 -4.27 -4.56 -5.71
N PHE A 64 -3.04 -4.85 -5.29
CA PHE A 64 -2.53 -4.44 -3.98
C PHE A 64 -2.52 -2.92 -3.80
N LEU A 65 -2.04 -2.17 -4.79
CA LEU A 65 -2.02 -0.71 -4.74
C LEU A 65 -3.43 -0.10 -4.76
N GLN A 66 -4.40 -0.82 -5.33
CA GLN A 66 -5.82 -0.50 -5.34
C GLN A 66 -6.56 -1.00 -4.09
N GLY A 67 -5.85 -1.59 -3.13
CA GLY A 67 -6.39 -1.95 -1.82
C GLY A 67 -6.96 -3.36 -1.74
N ALA A 68 -6.51 -4.29 -2.59
CA ALA A 68 -6.88 -5.69 -2.47
C ALA A 68 -6.55 -6.25 -1.07
N HIS A 69 -7.50 -7.02 -0.53
CA HIS A 69 -7.28 -7.88 0.61
C HIS A 69 -6.51 -9.12 0.16
N ILE A 70 -5.31 -9.31 0.69
CA ILE A 70 -4.41 -10.39 0.31
C ILE A 70 -4.15 -11.28 1.51
N ILE A 71 -4.26 -12.60 1.31
CA ILE A 71 -3.92 -13.63 2.29
C ILE A 71 -2.68 -14.39 1.78
N VAL A 72 -1.74 -14.67 2.68
CA VAL A 72 -0.56 -15.49 2.39
C VAL A 72 -0.62 -16.76 3.22
N GLU A 73 -0.47 -17.91 2.56
CA GLU A 73 -0.41 -19.23 3.19
C GLU A 73 0.97 -19.44 3.86
N ASP A 74 1.25 -18.67 4.93
CA ASP A 74 2.55 -18.58 5.59
C ASP A 74 2.52 -18.88 7.11
N ASN A 75 1.38 -19.35 7.62
CA ASN A 75 1.12 -19.57 9.04
C ASN A 75 1.51 -18.38 9.93
N GLY A 76 1.36 -17.14 9.42
CA GLY A 76 1.51 -15.91 10.20
C GLY A 76 2.96 -15.43 10.31
N SER A 77 3.90 -16.15 9.69
CA SER A 77 5.32 -15.87 9.83
C SER A 77 5.74 -14.49 9.28
N MET A 78 5.02 -13.94 8.30
CA MET A 78 5.26 -12.58 7.82
C MET A 78 4.74 -11.53 8.82
N TYR A 79 3.54 -11.72 9.38
CA TYR A 79 3.03 -10.85 10.44
C TYR A 79 4.00 -10.79 11.64
N ASP A 80 4.49 -11.94 12.10
CA ASP A 80 5.41 -12.01 13.25
C ASP A 80 6.72 -11.26 12.96
N LYS A 81 7.30 -11.48 11.77
CA LYS A 81 8.50 -10.74 11.34
C LYS A 81 8.27 -9.22 11.30
N LEU A 82 7.10 -8.78 10.84
CA LEU A 82 6.78 -7.35 10.79
C LEU A 82 6.67 -6.74 12.19
N LYS A 83 6.13 -7.48 13.17
CA LYS A 83 6.15 -7.07 14.58
C LYS A 83 7.57 -7.01 15.14
N ASP A 84 8.39 -8.02 14.88
CA ASP A 84 9.77 -8.10 15.37
C ASP A 84 10.66 -6.97 14.83
N LEU A 85 10.34 -6.43 13.64
CA LEU A 85 11.04 -5.27 13.08
C LEU A 85 10.80 -3.97 13.87
N GLY A 86 9.79 -3.91 14.74
CA GLY A 86 9.46 -2.71 15.53
C GLY A 86 8.98 -1.52 14.71
N LEU A 87 8.58 -1.75 13.45
CA LEU A 87 8.14 -0.70 12.51
C LEU A 87 6.62 -0.53 12.48
N VAL A 88 5.91 -1.40 13.18
CA VAL A 88 4.44 -1.46 13.19
C VAL A 88 3.84 -0.73 14.39
N LYS A 89 2.60 -0.28 14.26
CA LYS A 89 1.78 0.20 15.38
C LYS A 89 0.52 -0.66 15.50
N GLU A 90 0.03 -0.87 16.72
CA GLU A 90 -1.26 -1.55 16.90
C GLU A 90 -2.41 -0.73 16.30
N ARG A 91 -3.35 -1.42 15.66
CA ARG A 91 -4.45 -0.80 14.93
C ARG A 91 -5.75 -1.54 15.22
N PHE A 92 -6.74 -0.81 15.73
CA PHE A 92 -8.12 -1.29 15.79
C PHE A 92 -8.76 -1.14 14.40
N SER A 93 -9.02 -2.26 13.73
CA SER A 93 -9.70 -2.30 12.43
C SER A 93 -11.06 -2.98 12.55
N SER A 94 -11.96 -2.67 11.60
CA SER A 94 -13.25 -3.36 11.45
C SER A 94 -13.14 -4.71 10.73
N HIS A 95 -12.04 -4.96 10.02
CA HIS A 95 -11.78 -6.25 9.39
C HIS A 95 -11.79 -7.34 10.45
N HIS A 96 -12.46 -8.47 10.20
CA HIS A 96 -12.62 -9.61 11.13
C HIS A 96 -13.08 -9.29 12.57
N ARG A 97 -14.02 -8.34 12.74
CA ARG A 97 -14.65 -8.06 14.05
C ARG A 97 -15.12 -9.36 14.75
N GLY A 98 -14.54 -9.64 15.91
CA GLY A 98 -14.97 -10.72 16.81
C GLY A 98 -14.22 -12.04 16.70
N ASN A 99 -13.24 -12.19 15.79
CA ASN A 99 -12.51 -13.45 15.65
C ASN A 99 -11.11 -13.22 15.05
N LYS A 100 -10.19 -12.67 15.84
CA LYS A 100 -8.78 -12.55 15.47
C LYS A 100 -7.93 -13.29 16.48
N ALA A 101 -6.88 -13.94 15.99
CA ALA A 101 -5.88 -14.55 16.87
C ALA A 101 -5.08 -13.47 17.63
N GLU A 102 -4.83 -12.32 17.00
CA GLU A 102 -4.10 -11.16 17.55
C GLU A 102 -4.63 -9.83 16.99
N SER A 103 -4.29 -8.71 17.65
CA SER A 103 -4.57 -7.35 17.15
C SER A 103 -3.93 -7.10 15.78
N ASP A 104 -4.60 -6.38 14.90
CA ASP A 104 -3.96 -5.94 13.65
C ASP A 104 -2.89 -4.90 13.95
N VAL A 105 -1.96 -4.78 13.02
CA VAL A 105 -0.90 -3.80 13.07
C VAL A 105 -0.82 -3.05 11.76
N SER A 106 -0.23 -1.85 11.78
CA SER A 106 -0.05 -1.07 10.56
C SER A 106 1.32 -0.41 10.45
N ILE A 107 1.73 -0.23 9.20
CA ILE A 107 2.95 0.50 8.82
C ILE A 107 2.53 1.71 7.99
N GLN A 108 2.89 2.90 8.46
CA GLN A 108 2.69 4.15 7.73
C GLN A 108 4.03 4.67 7.22
N ALA A 109 4.17 4.78 5.90
CA ALA A 109 5.35 5.31 5.23
C ALA A 109 5.06 6.69 4.59
N GLY A 110 4.33 7.54 5.30
CA GLY A 110 3.98 8.89 4.85
C GLY A 110 3.09 8.87 3.61
N GLU A 111 3.38 9.72 2.62
CA GLU A 111 2.61 9.77 1.38
C GLU A 111 2.95 8.66 0.39
N ILE A 112 4.03 7.90 0.65
CA ILE A 112 4.46 6.78 -0.20
C ILE A 112 3.46 5.63 -0.03
N PHE A 113 3.24 5.24 1.23
CA PHE A 113 2.22 4.28 1.63
C PHE A 113 1.53 4.82 2.87
N ARG A 114 0.26 5.20 2.71
CA ARG A 114 -0.49 5.86 3.76
C ARG A 114 -0.78 4.94 4.93
N GLU A 115 -1.30 3.75 4.66
CA GLU A 115 -1.59 2.75 5.67
C GLU A 115 -1.44 1.35 5.07
N PHE A 116 -0.36 0.66 5.39
CA PHE A 116 -0.22 -0.77 5.12
C PHE A 116 -0.69 -1.54 6.34
N LEU A 117 -1.90 -2.08 6.25
CA LEU A 117 -2.56 -2.84 7.31
C LEU A 117 -2.19 -4.32 7.20
N VAL A 118 -1.90 -4.95 8.33
CA VAL A 118 -1.52 -6.35 8.42
C VAL A 118 -2.18 -7.01 9.63
N GLY A 119 -2.63 -8.24 9.47
CA GLY A 119 -3.16 -9.04 10.58
C GLY A 119 -2.93 -10.53 10.38
N LYS A 120 -3.46 -11.31 11.33
CA LYS A 120 -3.60 -12.76 11.22
C LYS A 120 -5.06 -13.12 11.01
N THR A 121 -5.32 -14.05 10.10
CA THR A 121 -6.62 -14.70 9.96
C THR A 121 -6.85 -15.65 11.13
N LYS A 122 -8.06 -16.24 11.23
CA LYS A 122 -8.39 -17.21 12.30
C LYS A 122 -7.54 -18.48 12.25
N ASP A 123 -7.21 -18.94 11.06
CA ASP A 123 -6.35 -20.09 10.79
C ASP A 123 -4.86 -19.73 10.86
N GLY A 124 -4.53 -18.51 11.33
CA GLY A 124 -3.17 -18.09 11.63
C GLY A 124 -2.36 -17.62 10.44
N LYS A 125 -2.96 -17.42 9.26
CA LYS A 125 -2.28 -16.93 8.06
C LYS A 125 -2.11 -15.41 8.10
N THR A 126 -1.06 -14.89 7.48
CA THR A 126 -0.92 -13.44 7.35
C THR A 126 -1.90 -12.91 6.30
N TRP A 127 -2.59 -11.83 6.62
CA TRP A 127 -3.30 -11.03 5.63
C TRP A 127 -2.82 -9.58 5.67
N PHE A 128 -2.96 -8.86 4.56
CA PHE A 128 -2.64 -7.45 4.49
C PHE A 128 -3.42 -6.71 3.40
N GLN A 129 -3.47 -5.38 3.54
CA GLN A 129 -4.15 -4.48 2.62
C GLN A 129 -3.48 -3.09 2.64
N LEU A 130 -3.42 -2.42 1.50
CA LEU A 130 -3.03 -1.01 1.43
C LEU A 130 -4.28 -0.12 1.43
N GLU A 131 -4.54 0.59 2.52
CA GLU A 131 -5.70 1.49 2.62
C GLU A 131 -5.37 2.91 2.12
N ALA A 132 -6.38 3.58 1.54
CA ALA A 132 -6.25 4.94 1.05
C ALA A 132 -6.05 5.99 2.16
N HIS A 133 -6.62 5.76 3.34
CA HIS A 133 -6.57 6.69 4.46
C HIS A 133 -6.52 5.94 5.80
N SER A 134 -5.65 6.40 6.69
CA SER A 134 -5.59 5.92 8.06
C SER A 134 -6.69 6.54 8.93
N ILE A 135 -6.93 5.95 10.10
CA ILE A 135 -7.89 6.47 11.12
C ILE A 135 -7.24 7.61 11.94
N GLY A 136 -5.97 7.96 11.67
CA GLY A 136 -5.20 8.93 12.46
C GLY A 136 -5.61 10.38 12.20
N GLY A 137 -6.22 11.03 13.19
CA GLY A 137 -6.61 12.44 13.17
C GLY A 137 -7.91 12.72 12.39
N ILE A 138 -8.59 13.82 12.74
CA ILE A 138 -9.95 14.12 12.26
C ILE A 138 -10.06 14.14 10.73
N LYS A 139 -9.10 14.77 10.03
CA LYS A 139 -9.14 14.88 8.57
C LYS A 139 -9.04 13.51 7.89
N ASN A 140 -8.17 12.61 8.37
CA ASN A 140 -8.04 11.29 7.77
C ASN A 140 -9.20 10.40 8.17
N PHE A 141 -9.73 10.54 9.40
CA PHE A 141 -10.93 9.83 9.83
C PHE A 141 -12.14 10.14 8.94
N VAL A 142 -12.39 11.41 8.60
CA VAL A 142 -13.48 11.79 7.69
C VAL A 142 -13.29 11.16 6.32
N LYS A 143 -12.08 11.17 5.79
CA LYS A 143 -11.79 10.52 4.50
C LYS A 143 -11.95 9.00 4.56
N HIS A 144 -11.51 8.37 5.65
CA HIS A 144 -11.72 6.95 5.91
C HIS A 144 -13.22 6.60 6.01
N MET A 145 -14.05 7.51 6.54
CA MET A 145 -15.51 7.35 6.51
C MET A 145 -16.08 7.42 5.10
N VAL A 146 -15.57 8.32 4.26
CA VAL A 146 -15.91 8.37 2.82
C VAL A 146 -15.51 7.07 2.14
N ASP A 147 -14.31 6.56 2.40
CA ASP A 147 -13.85 5.27 1.87
C ASP A 147 -14.80 4.13 2.28
N TYR A 148 -15.27 4.12 3.54
CA TYR A 148 -16.26 3.15 4.02
C TYR A 148 -17.61 3.28 3.30
N ILE A 149 -18.09 4.51 3.06
CA ILE A 149 -19.32 4.73 2.28
C ILE A 149 -19.13 4.22 0.84
N THR A 150 -17.98 4.50 0.22
CA THR A 150 -17.65 3.97 -1.11
C THR A 150 -17.65 2.45 -1.12
N TYR A 151 -17.07 1.80 -0.11
CA TYR A 151 -17.12 0.35 0.05
C TYR A 151 -18.56 -0.18 0.15
N VAL A 152 -19.41 0.44 0.98
CA VAL A 152 -20.81 0.01 1.14
C VAL A 152 -21.59 0.15 -0.17
N LEU A 153 -21.34 1.19 -0.97
CA LEU A 153 -22.04 1.42 -2.23
C LEU A 153 -21.52 0.57 -3.40
N THR A 154 -20.21 0.30 -3.45
CA THR A 154 -19.57 -0.35 -4.60
C THR A 154 -19.23 -1.82 -4.37
N GLY A 155 -19.14 -2.25 -3.11
CA GLY A 155 -18.61 -3.55 -2.72
C GLY A 155 -17.09 -3.67 -2.87
N LYS A 156 -16.36 -2.59 -3.19
CA LYS A 156 -14.93 -2.58 -3.49
C LYS A 156 -14.11 -1.95 -2.38
N SER A 157 -12.93 -2.51 -2.10
CA SER A 157 -11.99 -1.89 -1.17
C SER A 157 -11.35 -0.64 -1.78
N VAL A 158 -10.99 0.33 -0.93
CA VAL A 158 -10.43 1.61 -1.35
C VAL A 158 -8.95 1.68 -0.95
N GLY A 159 -8.07 1.47 -1.93
CA GLY A 159 -6.63 1.62 -1.77
C GLY A 159 -6.15 3.01 -2.17
N GLN A 160 -4.88 3.30 -1.85
CA GLN A 160 -4.29 4.60 -2.13
C GLN A 160 -4.30 4.98 -3.63
N TYR A 161 -4.35 3.99 -4.52
CA TYR A 161 -4.27 4.17 -5.97
C TYR A 161 -5.48 3.65 -6.75
N GLY A 162 -6.60 3.33 -6.08
CA GLY A 162 -7.83 2.93 -6.78
C GLY A 162 -8.77 2.07 -5.94
N LEU A 163 -9.68 1.39 -6.63
CA LEU A 163 -10.65 0.47 -6.04
C LEU A 163 -10.31 -0.96 -6.44
N SER A 164 -10.43 -1.91 -5.51
CA SER A 164 -10.25 -3.33 -5.82
C SER A 164 -11.51 -4.15 -5.54
N GLU A 165 -11.81 -5.10 -6.43
CA GLU A 165 -12.86 -6.12 -6.24
C GLU A 165 -12.48 -7.18 -5.19
N HIS A 166 -11.21 -7.19 -4.78
CA HIS A 166 -10.66 -8.17 -3.86
C HIS A 166 -10.80 -7.67 -2.43
N VAL A 167 -11.92 -8.00 -1.82
CA VAL A 167 -12.26 -7.64 -0.42
C VAL A 167 -12.14 -8.87 0.49
N ASP A 168 -12.41 -8.72 1.80
CA ASP A 168 -12.34 -9.82 2.77
C ASP A 168 -13.12 -11.08 2.36
N SER A 169 -14.25 -10.92 1.66
CA SER A 169 -15.07 -12.05 1.17
C SER A 169 -14.60 -12.66 -0.15
N ASN A 170 -13.67 -11.99 -0.87
CA ASN A 170 -13.09 -12.44 -2.14
C ASN A 170 -11.57 -12.10 -2.19
N PRO A 171 -10.77 -12.64 -1.26
CA PRO A 171 -9.37 -12.24 -1.13
C PRO A 171 -8.52 -12.86 -2.23
N ILE A 172 -7.39 -12.22 -2.54
CA ILE A 172 -6.31 -12.87 -3.30
C ILE A 172 -5.54 -13.77 -2.34
N VAL A 173 -5.47 -15.06 -2.62
CA VAL A 173 -4.73 -16.04 -1.79
C VAL A 173 -3.41 -16.40 -2.47
N LEU A 174 -2.30 -16.22 -1.77
CA LEU A 174 -0.95 -16.45 -2.25
C LEU A 174 -0.27 -17.58 -1.49
N ASP A 175 0.39 -18.49 -2.22
CA ASP A 175 1.19 -19.56 -1.64
C ASP A 175 2.63 -19.08 -1.33
N ALA A 176 3.02 -19.11 -0.05
CA ALA A 176 4.34 -18.70 0.42
C ALA A 176 5.51 -19.51 -0.20
N LYS A 177 5.25 -20.69 -0.76
CA LYS A 177 6.25 -21.50 -1.48
C LYS A 177 6.53 -20.96 -2.87
N GLN A 178 5.53 -20.42 -3.56
CA GLN A 178 5.69 -19.82 -4.90
C GLN A 178 6.44 -18.48 -4.85
N VAL A 179 6.27 -17.75 -3.74
CA VAL A 179 6.99 -16.51 -3.37
C VAL A 179 8.52 -16.69 -3.28
N ASN A 180 8.99 -17.91 -2.97
CA ASN A 180 10.41 -18.17 -2.69
C ASN A 180 11.25 -18.64 -3.89
N GLN A 181 10.63 -19.12 -4.98
CA GLN A 181 11.38 -19.74 -6.09
C GLN A 181 11.79 -18.78 -7.22
N LYS A 182 11.09 -17.65 -7.43
CA LYS A 182 11.41 -16.69 -8.52
C LYS A 182 12.28 -15.50 -8.11
N THR A 183 12.52 -15.25 -6.81
CA THR A 183 12.86 -13.89 -6.36
C THR A 183 14.10 -13.75 -5.46
N LYS A 184 14.83 -14.82 -5.14
CA LYS A 184 15.97 -14.76 -4.20
C LYS A 184 17.17 -13.93 -4.64
N LYS A 185 17.38 -13.69 -5.93
CA LYS A 185 18.52 -12.89 -6.44
C LYS A 185 18.15 -11.45 -6.84
N GLN A 186 16.87 -11.18 -7.11
CA GLN A 186 16.43 -9.93 -7.73
C GLN A 186 15.85 -8.93 -6.72
N ALA A 187 15.25 -9.39 -5.62
CA ALA A 187 14.62 -8.52 -4.62
C ALA A 187 15.64 -7.77 -3.74
N SER A 188 16.67 -8.45 -3.20
CA SER A 188 17.70 -7.82 -2.36
C SER A 188 18.48 -6.72 -3.11
N LEU A 189 18.81 -6.97 -4.38
CA LEU A 189 19.51 -6.01 -5.23
C LEU A 189 18.61 -4.81 -5.59
N THR A 190 17.31 -5.04 -5.82
CA THR A 190 16.37 -3.98 -6.19
C THR A 190 16.08 -3.06 -5.02
N THR A 191 15.88 -3.59 -3.80
CA THR A 191 15.64 -2.78 -2.61
C THR A 191 16.86 -1.93 -2.25
N SER A 192 18.07 -2.51 -2.28
CA SER A 192 19.30 -1.76 -2.01
C SER A 192 19.55 -0.66 -3.05
N ASN A 193 19.37 -0.97 -4.35
CA ASN A 193 19.52 0.02 -5.42
C ASN A 193 18.43 1.11 -5.36
N PHE A 194 17.22 0.76 -4.93
CA PHE A 194 16.13 1.72 -4.79
C PHE A 194 16.37 2.70 -3.64
N VAL A 195 16.77 2.20 -2.47
CA VAL A 195 17.15 3.05 -1.33
C VAL A 195 18.32 3.96 -1.72
N LYS A 196 19.36 3.40 -2.35
CA LYS A 196 20.52 4.16 -2.81
C LYS A 196 20.13 5.25 -3.82
N LYS A 197 19.25 4.94 -4.78
CA LYS A 197 18.77 5.92 -5.77
C LYS A 197 17.95 7.04 -5.13
N ILE A 198 17.14 6.73 -4.12
CA ILE A 198 16.40 7.76 -3.37
C ILE A 198 17.36 8.65 -2.58
N GLU A 199 18.40 8.09 -1.98
CA GLU A 199 19.43 8.86 -1.28
C GLU A 199 20.21 9.77 -2.23
N GLU A 200 20.62 9.26 -3.40
CA GLU A 200 21.31 10.02 -4.45
C GLU A 200 20.47 11.20 -4.97
N GLU A 201 19.19 10.98 -5.29
CA GLU A 201 18.30 12.04 -5.76
C GLU A 201 17.99 13.08 -4.66
N ARG A 202 17.93 12.67 -3.39
CA ARG A 202 17.82 13.59 -2.24
C ARG A 202 19.07 14.45 -2.06
N HIS A 203 20.27 13.90 -2.28
CA HIS A 203 21.51 14.67 -2.24
C HIS A 203 21.59 15.69 -3.39
N ARG A 204 21.15 15.28 -4.59
CA ARG A 204 21.14 16.14 -5.78
C ARG A 204 20.21 17.35 -5.61
N THR A 205 18.97 17.14 -5.14
CA THR A 205 18.02 18.23 -4.88
C THR A 205 18.49 19.22 -3.81
N LYS A 206 19.16 18.75 -2.75
CA LYS A 206 19.77 19.64 -1.74
C LYS A 206 20.93 20.48 -2.31
N SER A 207 21.75 19.89 -3.16
CA SER A 207 22.87 20.61 -3.81
C SER A 207 22.43 21.64 -4.85
N GLY A 208 21.28 21.42 -5.50
CA GLY A 208 20.67 22.36 -6.45
C GLY A 208 20.01 23.57 -5.77
N LEU A 209 19.34 23.37 -4.62
CA LEU A 209 18.76 24.49 -3.87
C LEU A 209 19.83 25.42 -3.27
N SER A 210 20.98 24.90 -2.86
CA SER A 210 22.07 25.69 -2.27
C SER A 210 22.76 26.62 -3.28
N LYS A 211 22.70 26.35 -4.58
CA LYS A 211 23.36 27.16 -5.61
C LYS A 211 22.53 28.36 -6.08
N ASN A 212 21.23 28.37 -5.79
CA ASN A 212 20.32 29.45 -6.21
C ASN A 212 20.08 30.52 -5.13
N THR A 213 20.85 30.51 -4.03
CA THR A 213 20.70 31.48 -2.91
C THR A 213 21.90 32.44 -2.77
N VAL A 214 22.87 32.41 -3.70
CA VAL A 214 24.06 33.29 -3.65
C VAL A 214 24.09 34.34 -4.77
N GLU A 215 23.09 34.37 -5.66
CA GLU A 215 22.92 35.46 -6.64
C GLU A 215 21.56 36.13 -6.46
N ARG A 216 21.45 37.00 -5.45
CA ARG A 216 20.56 38.17 -5.44
C ARG A 216 21.14 39.25 -4.56
#